data_AF-A0A7K2WWN7-F1
#
_entry.id   AF-A0A7K2WWN7-F1
#
_cell.length_a   1.000
_cell.length_b   1.000
_cell.length_c   1.000
_cell.angle_alpha   90.00
_cell.angle_beta   90.00
_cell.angle_gamma   90.00
#
_symmetry.space_group_name_H-M   'P 1'
#
loop_
_entity.id
_entity.type
_entity.pdbx_description
1 polymer ?
#
loop_
_entity_poly.entity_id
_entity_poly.type
_entity_poly.pdbx_seq_one_letter_code
_entity_poly.pdbx_strand_id
1 'polypeptide(L)'
;MAGNLRNGRPYRALCVWQRNLGLPCWLCGHNIAYEITGPEAGKHPLAFTLDHLVPLSRGGDLLDPANARSAHRRCNSARGNRTSIKQPRASRRW
;
A
#
# COMPACT_ATOMS: atom_id res chain seq x y z
N MET A 1 14.21 13.65 -19.84
CA MET A 1 12.96 12.87 -19.83
C MET A 1 12.87 12.14 -18.50
N ALA A 2 12.04 12.61 -17.57
CA ALA A 2 11.90 11.95 -16.27
C ALA A 2 11.17 10.61 -16.48
N GLY A 3 11.94 9.51 -16.52
CA GLY A 3 11.38 8.17 -16.58
C GLY A 3 10.41 7.96 -15.42
N ASN A 4 9.30 7.26 -15.67
CA ASN A 4 8.28 7.03 -14.66
C ASN A 4 8.90 6.31 -13.44
N LEU A 5 9.16 7.08 -12.38
CA LEU A 5 9.87 6.61 -11.17
C LEU A 5 9.18 5.40 -10.52
N ARG A 6 7.87 5.22 -10.78
CA ARG A 6 7.06 4.08 -10.32
C ARG A 6 7.39 2.74 -11.01
N ASN A 7 8.08 2.77 -12.14
CA ASN A 7 8.49 1.56 -12.85
C ASN A 7 9.98 1.24 -12.66
N GLY A 8 10.68 2.02 -11.84
CA GLY A 8 12.12 1.84 -11.58
C GLY A 8 12.44 0.70 -10.62
N ARG A 9 13.68 0.21 -10.72
CA ARG A 9 14.30 -0.69 -9.73
C ARG A 9 14.13 -0.24 -8.27
N PRO A 10 14.33 1.03 -7.88
CA PRO A 10 14.19 1.44 -6.48
C PRO A 10 12.75 1.30 -5.96
N TYR A 11 11.74 1.61 -6.79
CA TYR A 11 10.35 1.42 -6.41
C TYR A 11 9.99 -0.06 -6.21
N ARG A 12 10.51 -0.94 -7.08
CA ARG A 12 10.33 -2.39 -6.93
C ARG A 12 10.99 -2.90 -5.65
N ALA A 13 12.19 -2.41 -5.32
CA ALA A 13 12.89 -2.76 -4.08
C ALA A 13 12.08 -2.32 -2.85
N LEU A 14 11.52 -1.11 -2.86
CA LEU A 14 10.63 -0.62 -1.81
C LEU A 14 9.37 -1.49 -1.66
N CYS A 15 8.74 -1.86 -2.78
CA CYS A 15 7.59 -2.76 -2.77
C CYS A 15 7.93 -4.12 -2.14
N VAL A 16 9.11 -4.69 -2.45
CA VAL A 16 9.56 -5.97 -1.88
C VAL A 16 9.87 -5.83 -0.39
N TRP A 17 10.59 -4.77 0.01
CA TRP A 17 10.89 -4.49 1.41
C TRP A 17 9.62 -4.36 2.24
N GLN A 18 8.67 -3.51 1.81
CA GLN A 18 7.41 -3.31 2.51
C GLN A 18 6.56 -4.60 2.54
N ARG A 19 6.59 -5.39 1.46
CA ARG A 19 5.91 -6.69 1.40
C ARG A 19 6.46 -7.65 2.45
N ASN A 20 7.78 -7.72 2.59
CA ASN A 20 8.46 -8.63 3.52
C ASN A 20 8.22 -8.30 4.99
N LEU A 21 7.79 -7.07 5.32
CA LEU A 21 7.38 -6.75 6.69
C LEU A 21 6.10 -7.48 7.14
N GLY A 22 5.30 -8.02 6.21
CA GLY A 22 4.11 -8.82 6.54
C GLY A 22 3.03 -8.07 7.33
N LEU A 23 3.00 -6.74 7.25
CA LEU A 23 2.11 -5.91 8.06
C LEU A 23 0.64 -6.00 7.63
N PRO A 24 -0.31 -5.88 8.56
CA PRO A 24 -1.73 -5.79 8.21
C PRO A 24 -2.03 -4.53 7.39
N CYS A 25 -3.18 -4.52 6.71
CA CYS A 25 -3.61 -3.37 5.94
C CYS A 25 -3.80 -2.16 6.84
N TRP A 26 -3.01 -1.11 6.63
CA TRP A 26 -3.04 0.08 7.47
C TRP A 26 -4.35 0.90 7.34
N LEU A 27 -5.14 0.67 6.27
CA LEU A 27 -6.41 1.33 6.03
C LEU A 27 -7.60 0.65 6.71
N CYS A 28 -7.57 -0.68 6.86
CA CYS A 28 -8.71 -1.43 7.41
C CYS A 28 -8.34 -2.36 8.58
N GLY A 29 -7.07 -2.47 8.94
CA GLY A 29 -6.55 -3.30 10.02
C GLY A 29 -6.51 -4.81 9.75
N HIS A 30 -7.03 -5.30 8.62
CA HIS A 30 -7.12 -6.74 8.34
C HIS A 30 -5.86 -7.26 7.64
N ASN A 31 -5.60 -8.56 7.77
CA ASN A 31 -4.47 -9.25 7.12
C ASN A 31 -4.54 -9.14 5.59
N ILE A 32 -3.38 -8.99 4.97
CA ILE A 32 -3.21 -8.94 3.51
C ILE A 32 -2.85 -10.34 3.01
N ALA A 33 -3.42 -10.74 1.88
CA ALA A 33 -3.07 -11.99 1.20
C ALA A 33 -1.75 -11.80 0.45
N TYR A 34 -0.64 -11.98 1.16
CA TYR A 34 0.72 -11.79 0.67
C TYR A 34 1.18 -12.91 -0.26
N GLU A 35 0.56 -14.08 -0.14
CA GLU A 35 0.74 -15.26 -0.98
C GLU A 35 0.32 -15.01 -2.44
N ILE A 36 -0.57 -14.04 -2.67
CA ILE A 36 -1.03 -13.69 -4.01
C ILE A 36 0.03 -12.82 -4.68
N THR A 37 0.72 -13.41 -5.64
CA THR A 37 1.83 -12.79 -6.39
C THR A 37 1.50 -12.74 -7.89
N GLY A 38 2.46 -12.32 -8.71
CA GLY A 38 2.31 -12.33 -10.17
C GLY A 38 1.16 -11.46 -10.72
N PRO A 39 0.60 -11.82 -11.89
CA PRO A 39 -0.53 -11.14 -12.51
C PRO A 39 -1.80 -11.16 -11.66
N GLU A 40 -2.01 -12.18 -10.81
CA GLU A 40 -3.17 -12.24 -9.92
C GLU A 40 -3.13 -11.18 -8.84
N ALA A 41 -1.95 -10.84 -8.30
CA ALA A 41 -1.80 -9.70 -7.39
C ALA A 41 -2.27 -8.40 -8.07
N GLY A 42 -2.15 -8.36 -9.40
CA GLY A 42 -2.64 -7.39 -10.36
C GLY A 42 -4.17 -7.36 -10.57
N LYS A 43 -4.95 -8.26 -9.95
CA LYS A 43 -6.43 -8.30 -10.02
C LYS A 43 -7.12 -8.50 -8.66
N HIS A 44 -6.49 -9.20 -7.73
CA HIS A 44 -7.14 -9.67 -6.50
C HIS A 44 -7.38 -8.56 -5.46
N PRO A 45 -8.61 -8.42 -4.92
CA PRO A 45 -8.98 -7.31 -4.03
C PRO A 45 -8.21 -7.28 -2.71
N LEU A 46 -7.82 -8.44 -2.19
CA LEU A 46 -7.07 -8.58 -0.93
C LEU A 46 -5.55 -8.74 -1.13
N ALA A 47 -5.07 -8.65 -2.38
CA ALA A 47 -3.63 -8.71 -2.63
C ALA A 47 -2.93 -7.44 -2.12
N PHE A 48 -1.64 -7.60 -1.82
CA PHE A 48 -0.77 -6.51 -1.40
C PHE A 48 -0.60 -5.45 -2.49
N THR A 49 -0.70 -4.19 -2.06
CA THR A 49 -0.29 -3.02 -2.83
C THR A 49 0.48 -2.06 -1.94
N LEU A 50 1.48 -1.38 -2.52
CA LEU A 50 2.17 -0.28 -1.87
C LEU A 50 1.28 0.95 -1.91
N ASP A 51 1.01 1.53 -0.75
CA ASP A 51 0.31 2.80 -0.59
C ASP A 51 1.24 3.83 0.05
N HIS A 52 0.96 5.12 -0.17
CA HIS A 52 1.74 6.22 0.36
C HIS A 52 0.93 6.98 1.41
N LEU A 53 1.47 7.15 2.62
CA LEU A 53 0.81 7.88 3.70
C LEU A 53 0.44 9.30 3.23
N VAL A 54 1.42 10.02 2.70
CA VAL A 54 1.28 11.31 2.02
C VAL A 54 1.24 11.04 0.51
N PRO A 55 0.13 11.37 -0.18
CA PRO A 55 0.05 11.25 -1.63
C PRO A 55 1.15 12.05 -2.32
N LEU A 56 1.71 11.52 -3.42
CA LEU A 56 2.76 12.20 -4.18
C LEU A 56 2.33 13.59 -4.68
N SER A 57 1.04 13.75 -5.00
CA SER A 57 0.46 15.04 -5.41
C SER A 57 0.47 16.10 -4.30
N ARG A 58 0.75 15.70 -3.06
CA ARG A 58 0.89 16.58 -1.89
C ARG A 58 2.33 16.68 -1.38
N GLY A 59 3.31 16.30 -2.22
CA GLY A 59 4.73 16.36 -1.87
C GLY A 59 5.27 15.15 -1.11
N GLY A 60 4.52 14.04 -1.06
CA GLY A 60 5.04 12.79 -0.53
C GLY A 60 6.14 12.22 -1.41
N ASP A 61 7.21 11.71 -0.81
CA ASP A 61 8.27 11.02 -1.55
C ASP A 61 7.80 9.61 -1.95
N LEU A 62 8.07 9.25 -3.21
CA LEU A 62 7.75 7.95 -3.78
C LEU A 62 8.58 6.83 -3.19
N LEU A 63 9.85 7.12 -2.87
CA LEU A 63 10.87 6.14 -2.50
C LEU A 63 11.14 6.09 -1.00
N ASP A 64 10.57 7.01 -0.22
CA ASP A 64 10.74 7.06 1.23
C ASP A 64 10.03 5.87 1.93
N PRO A 65 10.78 5.00 2.62
CA PRO A 65 10.22 3.91 3.42
C PRO A 65 9.28 4.41 4.54
N ALA A 66 9.52 5.61 5.09
CA ALA A 66 8.65 6.17 6.12
C ALA A 66 7.28 6.57 5.57
N ASN A 67 7.19 6.88 4.28
CA ASN A 67 5.93 7.15 3.56
C ASN A 67 5.24 5.88 3.03
N ALA A 68 5.96 4.76 2.92
CA ALA A 68 5.44 3.49 2.42
C ALA A 68 4.53 2.77 3.43
N ARG A 69 3.39 2.26 2.98
CA ARG A 69 2.44 1.50 3.80
C ARG A 69 1.88 0.28 3.06
N SER A 70 1.55 -0.76 3.83
CA SER A 70 0.96 -2.00 3.31
C SER A 70 -0.56 -1.88 3.22
N ALA A 71 -1.13 -1.93 2.02
CA ALA A 71 -2.58 -1.86 1.83
C ALA A 71 -3.11 -2.97 0.92
N HIS A 72 -4.36 -3.40 1.14
CA HIS A 72 -5.08 -4.17 0.13
C HIS A 72 -5.29 -3.33 -1.11
N ARG A 73 -5.25 -3.96 -2.28
CA ARG A 73 -5.66 -3.34 -3.54
C ARG A 73 -7.01 -2.63 -3.43
N ARG A 74 -8.05 -3.31 -2.91
CA ARG A 74 -9.40 -2.73 -2.83
C ARG A 74 -9.43 -1.49 -1.96
N CYS A 75 -8.69 -1.50 -0.86
CA CYS A 75 -8.66 -0.40 0.12
C CYS A 75 -7.89 0.78 -0.45
N ASN A 76 -6.73 0.52 -1.06
CA ASN A 76 -5.91 1.52 -1.73
C ASN A 76 -6.68 2.20 -2.88
N SER A 77 -7.33 1.38 -3.73
CA SER A 77 -8.17 1.89 -4.83
C SER A 77 -9.35 2.71 -4.33
N ALA A 78 -10.02 2.28 -3.25
CA ALA A 78 -11.13 3.03 -2.66
C ALA A 78 -10.69 4.35 -1.98
N ARG A 79 -9.46 4.40 -1.46
CA ARG A 79 -8.88 5.61 -0.86
C ARG A 79 -8.59 6.68 -1.92
N GLY A 80 -7.94 6.29 -3.01
CA GLY A 80 -7.46 7.23 -4.04
C GLY A 80 -6.57 8.32 -3.42
N ASN A 81 -6.75 9.57 -3.86
CA ASN A 81 -5.95 10.72 -3.38
C ASN A 81 -6.41 11.30 -2.03
N ARG A 82 -7.26 10.59 -1.28
CA ARG A 82 -7.79 11.08 0.00
C ARG A 82 -6.82 10.77 1.13
N THR A 83 -6.56 11.75 1.98
CA THR A 83 -5.74 11.56 3.19
C THR A 83 -6.55 11.04 4.38
N SER A 84 -7.88 10.95 4.26
CA SER A 84 -8.71 10.40 5.32
C SER A 84 -8.57 8.88 5.37
N ILE A 85 -8.00 8.40 6.48
CA ILE A 85 -7.99 6.98 6.81
C ILE A 85 -9.34 6.70 7.48
N LYS A 86 -10.12 5.78 6.92
CA LYS A 86 -11.24 5.22 7.68
C LYS A 86 -10.63 4.42 8.82
N GLN A 87 -10.66 4.97 10.03
CA GLN A 87 -10.21 4.25 11.21
C GLN A 87 -10.93 2.90 11.24
N PRO A 88 -10.22 1.76 11.29
CA PRO A 88 -10.89 0.50 11.54
C PRO A 88 -11.62 0.66 12.87
N ARG A 89 -12.93 0.45 12.85
CA ARG A 89 -13.70 0.41 14.09
C ARG A 89 -13.13 -0.77 14.88
N ALA A 90 -12.29 -0.48 15.87
CA ALA A 90 -11.80 -1.51 16.77
C ALA A 90 -13.05 -2.16 17.38
N SER A 91 -13.35 -3.39 17.00
CA SER A 91 -14.36 -4.21 17.67
C SER A 91 -13.79 -4.68 19.01
N ARG A 92 -13.32 -3.75 19.84
CA ARG A 92 -12.97 -4.05 21.23
C ARG A 92 -14.25 -3.86 22.04
N ARG A 93 -14.99 -4.95 22.18
CA ARG A 93 -15.81 -5.23 23.36
C ARG A 93 -15.06 -6.33 24.11
N TRP A 94 -14.28 -5.93 25.10
CA TRP A 94 -13.76 -6.79 26.17
C TRP A 94 -14.02 -6.05 27.46
#